data_AF-A0A7S0L793-F1
#
_entry.id   AF-A0A7S0L793-F1
#
_cell.length_a   1.000
_cell.length_b   1.000
_cell.length_c   1.000
_cell.angle_alpha   90.00
_cell.angle_beta   90.00
_cell.angle_gamma   90.00
#
_symmetry.space_group_name_H-M   'P 1'
#
loop_
_entity.id
_entity.type
_entity.pdbx_description
1 polymer ?
#
loop_
_entity_poly.entity_id
_entity_poly.type
_entity_poly.pdbx_seq_one_letter_code
_entity_poly.pdbx_strand_id
1 'polypeptide(L)'
;SIEYAELVNSLGESLLELCDYELARDAFDLALAAVVKSSGEEDASVASIQANQAKLLAATGSVDEARELFGVAMRGIRRDVAQSRTGLATPQSEAANYLFLCQVIHARVLKLCAEFETSQGETESAEAKLKEVKLLQTTFGFFSQ
;
A
#
# COMPACT_ATOMS: atom_id res chain seq x y z
N SER A 1 -2.44 19.15 8.60
CA SER A 1 -2.08 18.37 9.79
C SER A 1 -2.03 16.90 9.40
N ILE A 2 -1.61 16.01 10.30
CA ILE A 2 -1.61 14.56 10.05
C ILE A 2 -3.03 14.06 9.76
N GLU A 3 -4.02 14.52 10.52
CA GLU A 3 -5.42 14.10 10.36
C GLU A 3 -5.98 14.49 8.98
N TYR A 4 -5.55 15.65 8.45
CA TYR A 4 -5.89 16.04 7.08
C TYR A 4 -5.24 15.12 6.05
N ALA A 5 -3.97 14.72 6.26
CA ALA A 5 -3.30 13.79 5.36
C ALA A 5 -3.96 12.42 5.36
N GLU A 6 -4.35 11.90 6.53
CA GLU A 6 -5.08 10.64 6.66
C GLU A 6 -6.44 10.69 5.98
N LEU A 7 -7.21 11.77 6.19
CA LEU A 7 -8.52 11.95 5.56
C LEU A 7 -8.42 11.95 4.02
N VAL A 8 -7.45 12.68 3.48
CA VAL A 8 -7.24 12.77 2.04
C VAL A 8 -6.69 11.45 1.47
N ASN A 9 -5.85 10.72 2.23
CA ASN A 9 -5.40 9.38 1.83
C ASN A 9 -6.59 8.39 1.74
N SER A 10 -7.49 8.39 2.71
CA SER A 10 -8.71 7.56 2.67
C SER A 10 -9.66 7.95 1.53
N LEU A 11 -9.73 9.25 1.19
CA LEU A 11 -10.45 9.72 0.01
C LEU A 11 -9.82 9.16 -1.27
N GLY A 12 -8.49 9.23 -1.40
CA GLY A 12 -7.77 8.66 -2.54
C GLY A 12 -8.00 7.16 -2.69
N GLU A 13 -8.03 6.41 -1.58
CA GLU A 13 -8.36 4.99 -1.60
C GLU A 13 -9.79 4.73 -2.07
N SER A 14 -10.76 5.52 -1.62
CA SER A 14 -12.16 5.40 -2.05
C SER A 14 -12.32 5.72 -3.54
N LEU A 15 -11.63 6.75 -4.04
CA LEU A 15 -11.61 7.11 -5.46
C LEU A 15 -10.97 6.02 -6.32
N LEU A 16 -9.90 5.39 -5.82
CA LEU A 16 -9.26 4.25 -6.47
C LEU A 16 -10.22 3.05 -6.58
N GLU A 17 -10.99 2.76 -5.53
CA GLU A 17 -12.02 1.70 -5.54
C GLU A 17 -13.18 2.00 -6.50
N LEU A 18 -13.47 3.28 -6.72
CA LEU A 18 -14.45 3.75 -7.72
C LEU A 18 -13.86 3.88 -9.14
N CYS A 19 -12.60 3.51 -9.33
CA CYS A 19 -11.85 3.64 -10.59
C CYS A 19 -11.68 5.08 -11.10
N ASP A 20 -11.80 6.08 -10.22
CA ASP A 20 -11.48 7.49 -10.53
C ASP A 20 -9.99 7.74 -10.27
N TYR A 21 -9.17 7.26 -11.22
CA TYR A 21 -7.72 7.17 -11.05
C TYR A 21 -7.03 8.53 -11.00
N GLU A 22 -7.55 9.51 -11.74
CA GLU A 22 -7.04 10.87 -11.75
C GLU A 22 -7.25 11.54 -10.39
N LEU A 23 -8.48 11.52 -9.84
CA LEU A 23 -8.74 12.11 -8.54
C LEU A 23 -8.06 11.31 -7.40
N ALA A 24 -7.94 9.98 -7.54
CA ALA A 24 -7.18 9.18 -6.59
C ALA A 24 -5.71 9.59 -6.54
N ARG A 25 -5.09 9.85 -7.70
CA ARG A 25 -3.71 10.36 -7.80
C ARG A 25 -3.56 11.67 -7.07
N ASP A 26 -4.42 12.64 -7.40
CA ASP A 26 -4.37 13.99 -6.82
C ASP A 26 -4.54 13.93 -5.30
N ALA A 27 -5.44 13.06 -4.81
CA ALA A 27 -5.63 12.85 -3.39
C ALA A 27 -4.37 12.26 -2.72
N PHE A 28 -3.76 11.22 -3.28
CA PHE A 28 -2.54 10.65 -2.69
C PHE A 28 -1.37 11.63 -2.70
N ASP A 29 -1.18 12.39 -3.78
CA ASP A 29 -0.12 13.41 -3.87
C ASP A 29 -0.34 14.52 -2.83
N LEU A 30 -1.59 14.93 -2.62
CA LEU A 30 -1.96 15.92 -1.62
C LEU A 30 -1.78 15.41 -0.19
N ALA A 31 -2.15 14.15 0.07
CA ALA A 31 -1.92 13.49 1.36
C ALA A 31 -0.43 13.40 1.68
N LEU A 32 0.38 13.01 0.68
CA LEU A 32 1.83 12.90 0.81
C LEU A 32 2.46 14.25 1.14
N ALA A 33 2.09 15.31 0.42
CA ALA A 33 2.56 16.66 0.69
C ALA A 33 2.16 17.15 2.09
N ALA A 34 0.95 16.81 2.53
CA ALA A 34 0.44 17.19 3.85
C ALA A 34 1.17 16.49 5.00
N VAL A 35 1.43 15.17 4.91
CA VAL A 35 2.18 14.44 5.94
C VAL A 35 3.64 14.89 5.99
N VAL A 36 4.30 15.04 4.83
CA VAL A 36 5.71 15.47 4.79
C VAL A 36 5.88 16.85 5.41
N LYS A 37 4.94 17.77 5.16
CA LYS A 37 4.94 19.10 5.78
C LYS A 37 4.67 19.07 7.28
N SER A 38 3.88 18.11 7.76
CA SER A 38 3.44 18.05 9.16
C SER A 38 4.42 17.30 10.07
N SER A 39 4.97 16.19 9.58
CA SER A 39 5.74 15.23 10.37
C SER A 39 7.12 14.89 9.79
N GLY A 40 7.38 15.29 8.55
CA GLY A 40 8.60 14.96 7.82
C GLY A 40 8.50 13.68 6.99
N GLU A 41 9.55 13.41 6.22
CA GLU A 41 9.62 12.31 5.25
C GLU A 41 9.77 10.92 5.88
N GLU A 42 10.15 10.86 7.16
CA GLU A 42 10.35 9.59 7.89
C GLU A 42 9.09 9.08 8.61
N ASP A 43 7.99 9.83 8.57
CA ASP A 43 6.72 9.44 9.19
C ASP A 43 6.14 8.16 8.57
N ALA A 44 5.63 7.24 9.40
CA ALA A 44 5.07 5.97 8.95
C ALA A 44 3.92 6.13 7.93
N SER A 45 3.17 7.23 8.02
CA SER A 45 2.04 7.54 7.13
C SER A 45 2.52 7.84 5.71
N VAL A 46 3.75 8.33 5.52
CA VAL A 46 4.38 8.48 4.20
C VAL A 46 4.43 7.13 3.48
N ALA A 47 4.86 6.10 4.19
CA ALA A 47 4.97 4.76 3.62
C ALA A 47 3.59 4.15 3.31
N SER A 48 2.57 4.45 4.11
CA SER A 48 1.19 4.04 3.83
C SER A 48 0.64 4.70 2.55
N ILE A 49 0.85 6.01 2.38
CA ILE A 49 0.42 6.75 1.19
C ILE A 49 1.16 6.25 -0.06
N GLN A 50 2.47 6.01 0.03
CA GLN A 50 3.27 5.44 -1.06
C GLN A 50 2.81 4.04 -1.47
N ALA A 51 2.39 3.21 -0.51
CA ALA A 51 1.80 1.91 -0.82
C ALA A 51 0.50 2.07 -1.62
N ASN A 52 -0.33 3.07 -1.29
CA ASN A 52 -1.55 3.36 -2.03
C ASN A 52 -1.30 3.93 -3.43
N GLN A 53 -0.30 4.79 -3.60
CA GLN A 53 0.16 5.23 -4.93
C GLN A 53 0.66 4.05 -5.78
N ALA A 54 1.33 3.07 -5.17
CA ALA A 54 1.73 1.86 -5.88
C ALA A 54 0.52 1.02 -6.31
N LYS A 55 -0.56 0.93 -5.50
CA LYS A 55 -1.83 0.30 -5.93
C LYS A 55 -2.40 0.99 -7.17
N LEU A 56 -2.39 2.33 -7.17
CA LEU A 56 -2.89 3.13 -8.30
C LEU A 56 -2.07 2.91 -9.57
N LEU A 57 -0.74 2.89 -9.46
CA LEU A 57 0.15 2.58 -10.57
C LEU A 57 -0.13 1.18 -11.15
N ALA A 58 -0.32 0.18 -10.28
CA ALA A 58 -0.70 -1.16 -10.72
C ALA A 58 -2.07 -1.18 -11.43
N ALA A 59 -3.07 -0.49 -10.89
CA ALA A 59 -4.41 -0.41 -11.48
C ALA A 59 -4.44 0.30 -12.85
N THR A 60 -3.49 1.19 -13.10
CA THR A 60 -3.35 1.94 -14.36
C THR A 60 -2.35 1.31 -15.33
N GLY A 61 -1.81 0.12 -15.02
CA GLY A 61 -0.91 -0.64 -15.90
C GLY A 61 0.58 -0.31 -15.76
N SER A 62 0.97 0.57 -14.84
CA SER A 62 2.36 0.92 -14.55
C SER A 62 2.97 -0.04 -13.51
N VAL A 63 3.02 -1.33 -13.85
CA VAL A 63 3.32 -2.43 -12.90
C VAL A 63 4.76 -2.39 -12.37
N ASP A 64 5.73 -2.02 -13.19
CA ASP A 64 7.14 -1.94 -12.76
C ASP A 64 7.36 -0.79 -11.76
N GLU A 65 6.81 0.40 -12.06
CA GLU A 65 6.83 1.55 -11.15
C GLU A 65 6.10 1.24 -9.84
N ALA A 66 4.96 0.54 -9.92
CA ALA A 66 4.22 0.09 -8.74
C ALA A 66 5.09 -0.83 -7.85
N ARG A 67 5.82 -1.77 -8.45
CA ARG A 67 6.70 -2.70 -7.72
C ARG A 67 7.82 -1.96 -7.00
N GLU A 68 8.47 -1.02 -7.68
CA GLU A 68 9.54 -0.22 -7.08
C GLU A 68 9.04 0.62 -5.92
N LEU A 69 7.94 1.34 -6.13
CA LEU A 69 7.34 2.21 -5.11
C LEU A 69 6.82 1.42 -3.92
N PHE A 70 6.20 0.26 -4.16
CA PHE A 70 5.77 -0.63 -3.09
C PHE A 70 6.96 -1.15 -2.27
N GLY A 71 8.09 -1.43 -2.93
CA GLY A 71 9.35 -1.77 -2.26
C GLY A 71 9.87 -0.65 -1.35
N VAL A 72 9.75 0.60 -1.76
CA VAL A 72 10.10 1.78 -0.93
C VAL A 72 9.19 1.86 0.29
N ALA A 73 7.87 1.79 0.10
CA ALA A 73 6.88 1.83 1.18
C ALA A 73 7.14 0.73 2.22
N MET A 74 7.39 -0.50 1.77
CA MET A 74 7.68 -1.63 2.67
C MET A 74 8.96 -1.44 3.49
N ARG A 75 9.98 -0.76 2.95
CA ARG A 75 11.17 -0.42 3.74
C ARG A 75 10.88 0.62 4.81
N GLY A 76 10.04 1.61 4.50
CA GLY A 76 9.57 2.61 5.46
C GLY A 76 8.83 1.99 6.64
N ILE A 77 7.80 1.17 6.35
CA ILE A 77 7.01 0.45 7.37
C ILE A 77 7.91 -0.44 8.25
N ARG A 78 8.85 -1.17 7.64
CA ARG A 78 9.78 -2.03 8.41
C ARG A 78 10.69 -1.24 9.34
N ARG A 79 11.13 -0.03 8.93
CA ARG A 79 11.95 0.85 9.75
C ARG A 79 11.17 1.33 10.97
N ASP A 80 9.95 1.82 10.75
CA ASP A 80 9.06 2.27 11.82
C ASP A 80 8.81 1.15 12.85
N VAL A 81 8.41 -0.03 12.39
CA VAL A 81 8.19 -1.21 13.26
C VAL A 81 9.45 -1.60 14.05
N ALA A 82 10.64 -1.45 13.47
CA ALA A 82 11.90 -1.70 14.18
C ALA A 82 12.18 -0.64 15.26
N GLN A 83 11.86 0.63 14.99
CA GLN A 83 11.97 1.72 15.95
C GLN A 83 10.96 1.58 17.10
N SER A 84 9.72 1.17 16.82
CA SER A 84 8.73 0.88 17.89
C SER A 84 9.13 -0.33 18.74
N ARG A 85 9.77 -1.35 18.16
CA ARG A 85 10.24 -2.55 18.89
C ARG A 85 11.43 -2.27 19.81
N THR A 86 12.22 -1.22 19.53
CA THR A 86 13.38 -0.82 20.35
C THR A 86 13.03 0.17 21.47
N GLY A 87 11.74 0.50 21.65
CA GLY A 87 11.25 1.34 22.75
C GLY A 87 11.34 2.85 22.52
N LEU A 88 11.62 3.28 21.28
CA LEU A 88 11.71 4.70 20.91
C LEU A 88 10.36 5.31 20.44
N ALA A 89 9.26 4.56 20.45
CA ALA A 89 7.89 5.06 20.20
C ALA A 89 6.81 4.17 20.86
N THR A 90 5.77 4.80 21.42
CA THR A 90 4.48 4.19 21.85
C THR A 90 3.37 4.50 20.82
N PRO A 91 2.29 3.71 20.68
CA PRO A 91 1.95 2.41 21.25
C PRO A 91 1.94 1.27 20.19
N GLN A 92 2.32 0.07 20.63
CA GLN A 92 2.47 -1.17 19.83
C GLN A 92 1.26 -1.62 18.97
N SER A 93 0.08 -1.00 19.10
CA SER A 93 -1.14 -1.42 18.39
C SER A 93 -1.30 -0.80 16.99
N GLU A 94 -0.83 0.43 16.77
CA GLU A 94 -1.07 1.14 15.52
C GLU A 94 -0.16 0.63 14.40
N ALA A 95 1.15 0.53 14.63
CA ALA A 95 2.10 0.01 13.64
C ALA A 95 1.84 -1.45 13.24
N ALA A 96 1.38 -2.28 14.17
CA ALA A 96 0.99 -3.67 13.89
C ALA A 96 -0.28 -3.74 13.02
N ASN A 97 -1.25 -2.84 13.28
CA ASN A 97 -2.45 -2.70 12.45
C ASN A 97 -2.10 -2.18 11.05
N TYR A 98 -1.22 -1.17 10.93
CA TYR A 98 -0.75 -0.67 9.65
C TYR A 98 0.01 -1.74 8.86
N LEU A 99 0.87 -2.54 9.50
CA LEU A 99 1.58 -3.63 8.84
C LEU A 99 0.62 -4.71 8.34
N PHE A 100 -0.35 -5.12 9.16
CA PHE A 100 -1.38 -6.09 8.76
C PHE A 100 -2.21 -5.56 7.58
N LEU A 101 -2.66 -4.31 7.65
CA LEU A 101 -3.42 -3.66 6.59
C LEU A 101 -2.60 -3.57 5.29
N CYS A 102 -1.31 -3.24 5.37
CA CYS A 102 -0.41 -3.20 4.22
C CYS A 102 -0.25 -4.57 3.56
N GLN A 103 -0.21 -5.66 4.34
CA GLN A 103 -0.14 -7.03 3.81
C GLN A 103 -1.44 -7.45 3.13
N VAL A 104 -2.59 -7.07 3.70
CA VAL A 104 -3.91 -7.27 3.07
C VAL A 104 -3.99 -6.52 1.75
N ILE A 105 -3.56 -5.26 1.74
CA ILE A 105 -3.50 -4.41 0.54
C ILE A 105 -2.57 -5.02 -0.52
N HIS A 106 -1.37 -5.49 -0.12
CA HIS A 106 -0.43 -6.16 -1.00
C HIS A 106 -1.07 -7.36 -1.71
N ALA A 107 -1.74 -8.23 -0.96
CA ALA A 107 -2.41 -9.39 -1.52
C ALA A 107 -3.54 -9.00 -2.49
N ARG A 108 -4.28 -7.92 -2.22
CA ARG A 108 -5.32 -7.40 -3.13
C ARG A 108 -4.72 -6.90 -4.45
N VAL A 109 -3.61 -6.16 -4.41
CA VAL A 109 -2.92 -5.67 -5.61
C VAL A 109 -2.41 -6.84 -6.45
N LEU A 110 -1.72 -7.80 -5.83
CA LEU A 110 -1.21 -8.96 -6.54
C LEU A 110 -2.33 -9.76 -7.22
N LYS A 111 -3.51 -9.84 -6.60
CA LYS A 111 -4.69 -10.48 -7.19
C LYS A 111 -5.18 -9.72 -8.42
N LEU A 112 -5.34 -8.40 -8.33
CA LEU A 112 -5.74 -7.56 -9.46
C LEU A 112 -4.73 -7.62 -10.62
N CYS A 113 -3.42 -7.60 -10.31
CA CYS A 113 -2.38 -7.77 -11.32
C CYS A 113 -2.47 -9.12 -12.00
N ALA A 114 -2.72 -10.20 -11.26
CA ALA A 114 -2.86 -11.54 -11.83
C ALA A 114 -4.10 -11.65 -12.73
N GLU A 115 -5.22 -11.02 -12.36
CA GLU A 115 -6.45 -10.97 -13.17
C GLU A 115 -6.21 -10.21 -14.49
N PHE A 116 -5.49 -9.08 -14.44
CA PHE A 116 -5.10 -8.33 -15.63
C PHE A 116 -4.15 -9.13 -16.53
N GLU A 117 -3.10 -9.72 -15.99
CA GLU A 117 -2.14 -10.53 -16.76
C GLU A 117 -2.81 -11.76 -17.40
N THR A 118 -3.76 -12.38 -16.69
CA THR A 118 -4.59 -13.46 -17.25
C THR A 118 -5.40 -12.97 -18.45
N SER A 119 -5.96 -11.74 -18.39
CA SER A 119 -6.71 -11.15 -19.50
C SER A 119 -5.84 -10.82 -20.72
N GLN A 120 -4.53 -10.61 -20.52
CA GLN A 120 -3.53 -10.38 -21.58
C GLN A 120 -2.88 -11.68 -22.08
N GLY A 121 -3.19 -12.84 -21.49
CA GLY A 121 -2.63 -14.14 -21.85
C GLY A 121 -1.29 -14.49 -21.17
N GLU A 122 -0.84 -13.69 -20.20
CA GLU A 122 0.40 -13.90 -19.44
C GLU A 122 0.19 -14.78 -18.20
N THR A 123 -0.19 -16.04 -18.44
CA THR A 123 -0.66 -16.96 -17.38
C THR A 123 0.41 -17.35 -16.36
N GLU A 124 1.67 -17.49 -16.74
CA GLU A 124 2.75 -17.91 -15.81
C GLU A 124 3.09 -16.80 -14.79
N SER A 125 3.09 -15.54 -15.24
CA SER A 125 3.29 -14.35 -14.40
C SER A 125 2.15 -14.17 -13.40
N ALA A 126 0.91 -14.37 -13.87
CA ALA A 126 -0.29 -14.32 -13.05
C ALA A 126 -0.29 -15.41 -11.97
N GLU A 127 0.08 -16.65 -12.32
CA GLU A 127 0.17 -17.76 -11.38
C GLU A 127 1.21 -17.52 -10.28
N ALA A 128 2.36 -16.92 -10.61
CA ALA A 128 3.38 -16.58 -9.63
C ALA A 128 2.86 -15.58 -8.58
N LYS A 129 2.12 -14.55 -9.03
CA LYS A 129 1.50 -13.56 -8.13
C LYS A 129 0.40 -14.18 -7.28
N LEU A 130 -0.42 -15.07 -7.84
CA LEU A 130 -1.45 -15.79 -7.07
C LEU A 130 -0.84 -16.73 -6.01
N LYS A 131 0.33 -17.32 -6.27
CA LYS A 131 1.08 -18.08 -5.25
C LYS A 131 1.55 -17.17 -4.10
N GLU A 132 2.03 -15.98 -4.42
CA GLU A 132 2.45 -15.00 -3.42
C GLU A 132 1.25 -14.48 -2.60
N VAL A 133 0.08 -14.26 -3.23
CA VAL A 133 -1.18 -13.96 -2.52
C VAL A 133 -1.50 -15.06 -1.51
N LYS A 134 -1.49 -16.33 -1.92
CA LYS A 134 -1.78 -17.47 -1.02
C LYS A 134 -0.78 -17.56 0.13
N LEU A 135 0.49 -17.27 -0.13
CA LEU A 135 1.52 -17.24 0.90
C LEU A 135 1.21 -16.14 1.93
N LEU A 136 0.95 -14.91 1.49
CA LEU A 136 0.60 -13.79 2.36
C LEU A 136 -0.64 -14.08 3.21
N GLN A 137 -1.71 -14.62 2.59
CA GLN A 137 -2.94 -15.01 3.29
C GLN A 137 -2.67 -16.06 4.38
N THR A 138 -1.84 -17.07 4.07
CA THR A 138 -1.50 -18.14 5.02
C THR A 138 -0.60 -17.65 6.15
N THR A 139 0.40 -16.82 5.84
CA THR A 139 1.36 -16.29 6.81
C THR A 139 0.71 -15.32 7.80
N PHE A 140 -0.28 -14.54 7.35
CA PHE A 140 -0.87 -13.45 8.16
C PHE A 140 -2.34 -13.67 8.53
N GLY A 141 -2.95 -14.77 8.10
CA GLY A 141 -4.27 -15.21 8.56
C GLY A 141 -5.44 -14.36 8.04
N PHE A 142 -5.28 -13.64 6.93
CA PHE A 142 -6.36 -12.93 6.28
C PHE A 142 -6.78 -13.69 5.02
N PHE A 143 -8.06 -14.03 4.90
CA PHE A 143 -8.61 -14.69 3.71
C PHE A 143 -9.52 -13.70 3.01
N SER A 144 -9.28 -13.43 1.73
CA SER A 144 -10.29 -12.75 0.90
C SER A 144 -11.37 -13.78 0.57
N GLN A 145 -12.61 -13.56 1.02
CA GLN A 145 -13.76 -14.25 0.43
C GLN A 145 -13.94 -13.85 -1.03
#